data_AF-A0A9W4WT50-F1
#
_entry.id   AF-A0A9W4WT50-F1
#
_cell.length_a   1.000
_cell.length_b   1.000
_cell.length_c   1.000
_cell.angle_alpha   90.00
_cell.angle_beta   90.00
_cell.angle_gamma   90.00
#
_symmetry.space_group_name_H-M   'P 1'
#
loop_
_entity.id
_entity.type
_entity.pdbx_description
1 polymer ?
#
loop_
_entity_poly.entity_id
_entity_poly.type
_entity_poly.pdbx_seq_one_letter_code
_entity_poly.pdbx_strand_id
1 'polypeptide(L)'
;MTSPENLLVCSTVGEVFALNKTDGTRVWNSKLSGVGYGVGALFVFDNKVYVGMNGHLVALNLADGAVIWNNPLSKMWWSEVSVLVTSTNSNSKTSSYEPQSSIVLVGSFGKVCGIDPELGGTLWRNELKGGGYEMPCLMLDSSTPDAVLVGCGKRLYKINIHNGQTIWKHKLSKSIMAPSCVTMATHQSSLQAAFTYTGFNNNPVAQQSRRHEQERQSGGG
;
A
#
# COMPACT_ATOMS: atom_id res chain seq x y z
N MET A 1 18.08 -2.07 23.83
CA MET A 1 16.94 -1.99 22.88
C MET A 1 17.48 -1.49 21.56
N THR A 2 17.19 -2.16 20.45
CA THR A 2 17.61 -1.73 19.11
C THR A 2 16.80 -0.49 18.72
N SER A 3 17.46 0.56 18.22
CA SER A 3 16.75 1.75 17.78
C SER A 3 15.85 1.43 16.58
N PRO A 4 14.60 1.94 16.50
CA PRO A 4 13.70 1.73 15.36
C PRO A 4 14.33 2.09 14.01
N GLU A 5 15.20 3.10 13.99
CA GLU A 5 15.91 3.54 12.79
C GLU A 5 16.94 2.53 12.28
N ASN A 6 17.34 1.56 13.11
CA ASN A 6 18.28 0.51 12.76
C ASN A 6 17.58 -0.80 12.35
N LEU A 7 16.25 -0.82 12.29
CA LEU A 7 15.48 -1.98 11.85
C LEU A 7 15.32 -2.01 10.32
N LEU A 8 15.46 -3.19 9.75
CA LEU A 8 14.98 -3.56 8.42
C LEU A 8 13.76 -4.45 8.62
N VAL A 9 12.62 -4.03 8.08
CA VAL A 9 11.39 -4.82 8.09
C VAL A 9 11.24 -5.52 6.75
N CYS A 10 10.96 -6.81 6.78
CA CYS A 10 10.72 -7.62 5.58
C CYS A 10 9.54 -8.57 5.80
N SER A 11 8.87 -8.93 4.72
CA SER A 11 7.73 -9.85 4.75
C SER A 11 7.89 -10.90 3.68
N THR A 12 7.58 -12.14 4.06
CA THR A 12 7.58 -13.28 3.14
C THR A 12 6.71 -14.38 3.73
N VAL A 13 6.01 -15.12 2.87
CA VAL A 13 5.23 -16.32 3.24
C VAL A 13 4.31 -16.10 4.46
N GLY A 14 3.55 -14.99 4.49
CA GLY A 14 2.61 -14.72 5.59
C GLY A 14 3.24 -14.33 6.93
N GLU A 15 4.55 -14.10 6.95
CA GLU A 15 5.31 -13.66 8.12
C GLU A 15 5.92 -12.27 7.88
N VAL A 16 6.21 -11.60 8.98
CA VAL A 16 6.87 -10.29 9.02
C VAL A 16 8.01 -10.37 10.01
N PHE A 17 9.17 -9.87 9.60
CA PHE A 17 10.39 -9.92 10.38
C PHE A 17 10.94 -8.51 10.54
N ALA A 18 11.58 -8.24 11.68
CA ALA A 18 12.54 -7.15 11.80
C ALA A 18 13.94 -7.68 12.09
N LEU A 19 14.90 -7.15 11.36
CA LEU A 19 16.31 -7.45 11.51
C LEU A 19 17.06 -6.18 11.87
N ASN A 20 18.12 -6.30 12.65
CA ASN A 20 19.09 -5.24 12.83
C ASN A 20 19.88 -5.06 11.53
N LYS A 21 19.86 -3.86 10.95
CA LYS A 21 20.55 -3.54 9.68
C LYS A 21 22.07 -3.64 9.78
N THR A 22 22.64 -3.50 10.97
CA THR A 22 24.09 -3.50 11.18
C THR A 22 24.68 -4.89 11.10
N ASP A 23 24.03 -5.89 11.70
CA ASP A 23 24.58 -7.24 11.88
C ASP A 23 23.69 -8.36 11.32
N GLY A 24 22.50 -8.04 10.83
CA GLY A 24 21.55 -9.00 10.27
C GLY A 24 20.83 -9.85 11.33
N THR A 25 21.03 -9.60 12.62
CA THR A 25 20.34 -10.37 13.67
C THR A 25 18.85 -10.10 13.65
N ARG A 26 18.05 -11.15 13.82
CA ARG A 26 16.59 -11.04 13.91
C ARG A 26 16.20 -10.49 15.28
N VAL A 27 15.49 -9.36 15.28
CA VAL A 27 14.94 -8.73 16.48
C VAL A 27 13.59 -9.35 16.85
N TRP A 28 12.69 -9.49 15.88
CA TRP A 28 11.38 -10.13 16.07
C TRP A 28 10.88 -10.83 14.80
N ASN A 29 9.90 -11.72 14.97
CA ASN A 29 9.13 -12.37 13.91
C ASN A 29 7.65 -12.44 14.32
N SER A 30 6.76 -12.11 13.40
CA SER A 30 5.31 -12.17 13.57
C SER A 30 4.66 -12.95 12.44
N LYS A 31 3.93 -14.01 12.81
CA LYS A 31 3.09 -14.77 11.90
C LYS A 31 1.69 -14.14 11.83
N LEU A 32 1.23 -13.81 10.63
CA LEU A 32 -0.06 -13.17 10.43
C LEU A 32 -1.20 -14.19 10.42
N SER A 33 -1.70 -14.53 11.61
CA SER A 33 -2.82 -15.45 11.79
C SER A 33 -4.07 -15.01 11.03
N GLY A 34 -4.66 -15.92 10.25
CA GLY A 34 -5.90 -15.67 9.49
C GLY A 34 -5.71 -14.93 8.15
N VAL A 35 -4.50 -14.48 7.81
CA VAL A 35 -4.20 -13.78 6.54
C VAL A 35 -3.75 -14.74 5.43
N GLY A 36 -3.18 -15.89 5.81
CA GLY A 36 -2.67 -16.91 4.90
C GLY A 36 -1.25 -16.61 4.40
N TYR A 37 -0.83 -17.32 3.35
CA TYR A 37 0.49 -17.15 2.74
C TYR A 37 0.41 -16.20 1.55
N GLY A 38 1.31 -15.22 1.49
CA GLY A 38 1.32 -14.22 0.41
C GLY A 38 2.56 -13.33 0.48
N VAL A 39 2.67 -12.42 -0.49
CA VAL A 39 3.67 -11.34 -0.50
C VAL A 39 3.03 -10.10 0.11
N GLY A 40 3.65 -9.56 1.15
CA GLY A 40 3.13 -8.40 1.88
C GLY A 40 3.69 -7.09 1.34
N ALA A 41 2.84 -6.11 1.05
CA ALA A 41 3.26 -4.73 0.86
C ALA A 41 3.49 -4.09 2.24
N LEU A 42 4.71 -3.60 2.47
CA LEU A 42 5.13 -3.05 3.76
C LEU A 42 5.16 -1.52 3.76
N PHE A 43 4.71 -0.90 4.84
CA PHE A 43 4.92 0.52 5.10
C PHE A 43 5.23 0.72 6.59
N VAL A 44 6.27 1.49 6.91
CA VAL A 44 6.61 1.81 8.31
C VAL A 44 6.33 3.29 8.55
N PHE A 45 5.48 3.59 9.53
CA PHE A 45 5.14 4.96 9.91
C PHE A 45 4.68 5.02 11.36
N ASP A 46 5.10 6.06 12.09
CA ASP A 46 4.69 6.34 13.47
C ASP A 46 4.76 5.11 14.40
N ASN A 47 5.93 4.47 14.46
CA ASN A 47 6.20 3.27 15.26
C ASN A 47 5.29 2.06 14.94
N LYS A 48 4.62 2.05 13.78
CA LYS A 48 3.81 0.96 13.27
C LYS A 48 4.38 0.41 11.96
N VAL A 49 4.22 -0.89 11.77
CA VAL A 49 4.43 -1.59 10.50
C VAL A 49 3.07 -1.96 9.94
N TYR A 50 2.72 -1.41 8.78
CA TYR A 50 1.53 -1.78 8.02
C TYR A 50 1.89 -2.84 6.99
N VAL A 51 1.12 -3.93 6.97
CA VAL A 51 1.30 -5.04 6.03
C VAL A 51 0.00 -5.30 5.29
N GLY A 52 -0.02 -4.98 4.00
CA GLY A 52 -1.11 -5.34 3.10
C GLY A 52 -0.85 -6.71 2.48
N MET A 53 -1.73 -7.68 2.71
CA MET A 53 -1.58 -9.04 2.16
C MET A 53 -2.93 -9.73 2.08
N ASN A 54 -3.22 -10.40 0.95
CA ASN A 54 -4.37 -11.30 0.84
C ASN A 54 -5.73 -10.69 1.22
N GLY A 55 -5.96 -9.42 0.91
CA GLY A 55 -7.18 -8.70 1.31
C GLY A 55 -7.22 -8.32 2.78
N HIS A 56 -6.10 -8.35 3.48
CA HIS A 56 -5.97 -7.82 4.84
C HIS A 56 -5.01 -6.63 4.85
N LEU A 57 -5.27 -5.72 5.79
CA LEU A 57 -4.28 -4.78 6.27
C LEU A 57 -4.06 -5.07 7.75
N VAL A 58 -2.82 -5.34 8.14
CA VAL A 58 -2.44 -5.58 9.53
C VAL A 58 -1.49 -4.49 9.97
N ALA A 59 -1.69 -3.94 11.17
CA ALA A 59 -0.71 -3.09 11.82
C ALA A 59 -0.01 -3.86 12.95
N LEU A 60 1.31 -3.81 12.95
CA LEU A 60 2.17 -4.34 13.99
C LEU A 60 2.90 -3.19 14.69
N ASN A 61 3.22 -3.35 15.96
CA ASN A 61 4.14 -2.47 16.66
C ASN A 61 5.57 -2.70 16.11
N LEU A 62 6.26 -1.63 15.73
CA LEU A 62 7.60 -1.69 15.14
C LEU A 62 8.65 -2.23 16.13
N ALA A 63 8.47 -2.00 17.43
CA ALA A 63 9.46 -2.36 18.44
C ALA A 63 9.53 -3.86 18.71
N ASP A 64 8.39 -4.56 18.68
CA ASP A 64 8.28 -5.97 19.09
C ASP A 64 7.51 -6.87 18.12
N GLY A 65 6.94 -6.31 17.06
CA GLY A 65 6.15 -7.04 16.07
C GLY A 65 4.74 -7.42 16.54
N ALA A 66 4.30 -7.00 17.73
CA ALA A 66 2.98 -7.36 18.26
C ALA A 66 1.86 -6.82 17.35
N VAL A 67 0.85 -7.62 17.07
CA VAL A 67 -0.32 -7.18 16.30
C VAL A 67 -1.09 -6.14 17.10
N ILE A 68 -1.25 -4.95 16.54
CA ILE A 68 -2.08 -3.87 17.10
C ILE A 68 -3.52 -4.08 16.65
N TRP A 69 -3.73 -4.25 15.34
CA TRP A 69 -5.03 -4.51 14.75
C TRP A 69 -4.92 -5.25 13.41
N ASN A 70 -6.02 -5.88 12.99
CA ASN A 70 -6.16 -6.55 11.69
C ASN A 70 -7.50 -6.16 11.06
N ASN A 71 -7.44 -5.55 9.88
CA ASN A 71 -8.60 -5.19 9.07
C ASN A 71 -8.73 -6.17 7.88
N PRO A 72 -9.84 -6.92 7.76
CA PRO A 72 -10.06 -7.90 6.69
C PRO A 72 -10.47 -7.28 5.33
N LEU A 73 -10.19 -5.98 5.14
CA LEU A 73 -10.53 -5.13 3.99
C LEU A 73 -11.77 -5.61 3.23
N SER A 74 -12.91 -5.66 3.92
CA SER A 74 -14.11 -6.34 3.42
C SER A 74 -14.43 -5.97 1.97
N LYS A 75 -14.83 -6.96 1.16
CA LYS A 75 -15.08 -6.82 -0.30
C LYS A 75 -13.83 -6.63 -1.17
N MET A 76 -12.63 -6.86 -0.65
CA MET A 76 -11.39 -6.90 -1.45
C MET A 76 -10.91 -8.33 -1.78
N TRP A 77 -11.51 -9.37 -1.17
CA TRP A 77 -11.18 -10.79 -1.41
C TRP A 77 -9.70 -11.12 -1.16
N TRP A 78 -9.27 -12.36 -1.43
CA TRP A 78 -7.88 -12.82 -1.30
C TRP A 78 -6.96 -12.21 -2.39
N SER A 79 -6.91 -10.89 -2.49
CA SER A 79 -6.15 -10.15 -3.50
C SER A 79 -4.92 -9.48 -2.90
N GLU A 80 -3.96 -9.14 -3.76
CA GLU A 80 -2.80 -8.34 -3.34
C GLU A 80 -3.26 -6.95 -2.87
N VAL A 81 -2.42 -6.28 -2.11
CA VAL A 81 -2.78 -5.02 -1.45
C VAL A 81 -1.64 -4.03 -1.65
N SER A 82 -1.94 -2.83 -2.12
CA SER A 82 -1.02 -1.69 -2.09
C SER A 82 -1.30 -0.82 -0.87
N VAL A 83 -0.23 -0.31 -0.23
CA VAL A 83 -0.32 0.47 1.00
C VAL A 83 0.51 1.75 0.86
N LEU A 84 -0.08 2.89 1.22
CA LEU A 84 0.58 4.18 1.40
C LEU A 84 0.08 4.84 2.69
N VAL A 85 0.87 5.71 3.30
CA VAL A 85 0.44 6.55 4.42
C VAL A 85 0.72 8.00 4.09
N THR A 86 -0.21 8.90 4.42
CA THR A 86 -0.04 10.35 4.26
C THR A 86 -0.64 11.11 5.44
N SER A 87 -0.09 12.28 5.71
CA SER A 87 -0.68 13.24 6.63
C SER A 87 -1.89 13.92 5.99
N THR A 88 -2.93 14.17 6.79
CA THR A 88 -4.15 14.88 6.37
C THR A 88 -4.11 16.37 6.73
N ASN A 89 -3.16 16.79 7.58
CA ASN A 89 -2.98 18.20 7.96
C ASN A 89 -1.91 18.85 7.09
N SER A 90 -2.31 19.34 5.91
CA SER A 90 -1.45 20.07 4.96
C SER A 90 -1.38 21.58 5.20
N ASN A 91 -2.19 22.13 6.12
CA ASN A 91 -2.42 23.58 6.25
C ASN A 91 -2.32 24.16 7.68
N SER A 92 -1.47 23.66 8.57
CA SER A 92 -1.20 24.37 9.83
C SER A 92 0.01 25.32 9.71
N LYS A 93 -0.24 26.51 9.13
CA LYS A 93 0.54 27.71 9.50
C LYS A 93 0.20 28.23 10.90
N THR A 94 -0.68 27.56 11.63
CA THR A 94 -1.07 27.88 13.00
C THR A 94 -0.31 27.00 13.99
N SER A 95 0.59 27.67 14.72
CA SER A 95 1.24 27.20 15.94
C SER A 95 0.20 26.95 17.04
N SER A 96 -0.45 25.79 17.00
CA SER A 96 -1.19 25.22 18.12
C SER A 96 -1.21 23.70 17.96
N TYR A 97 -1.00 22.97 19.06
CA TYR A 97 -0.87 21.52 19.17
C TYR A 97 -2.13 20.77 18.67
N GLU A 98 -2.38 20.79 17.36
CA GLU A 98 -3.29 19.84 16.72
C GLU A 98 -2.53 18.54 16.45
N PRO A 99 -3.06 17.37 16.84
CA PRO A 99 -2.42 16.09 16.53
C PRO A 99 -2.20 15.99 15.02
N GLN A 100 -0.99 15.62 14.61
CA GLN A 100 -0.77 15.27 13.20
C GLN A 100 -1.72 14.13 12.86
N SER A 101 -2.72 14.43 12.04
CA SER A 101 -3.67 13.43 11.57
C SER A 101 -3.09 12.75 10.34
N SER A 102 -3.18 11.43 10.29
CA SER A 102 -2.68 10.60 9.19
C SER A 102 -3.75 9.63 8.73
N ILE A 103 -3.61 9.14 7.50
CA ILE A 103 -4.50 8.14 6.92
C ILE A 103 -3.68 7.08 6.18
N VAL A 104 -4.06 5.82 6.33
CA VAL A 104 -3.50 4.72 5.54
C VAL A 104 -4.39 4.53 4.31
N LEU A 105 -3.80 4.69 3.12
CA LEU A 105 -4.46 4.47 1.85
C LEU A 105 -4.15 3.05 1.35
N VAL A 106 -5.22 2.33 1.03
CA VAL A 106 -5.14 0.95 0.57
C VAL A 106 -5.77 0.80 -0.80
N GLY A 107 -5.05 0.18 -1.74
CA GLY A 107 -5.58 -0.20 -3.04
C GLY A 107 -5.63 -1.72 -3.18
N SER A 108 -6.80 -2.28 -3.51
CA SER A 108 -6.94 -3.69 -3.86
C SER A 108 -8.24 -3.95 -4.60
N PHE A 109 -8.23 -4.93 -5.50
CA PHE A 109 -9.41 -5.47 -6.20
C PHE A 109 -10.38 -4.39 -6.74
N GLY A 110 -9.83 -3.42 -7.48
CA GLY A 110 -10.58 -2.30 -8.06
C GLY A 110 -11.12 -1.29 -7.06
N LYS A 111 -10.59 -1.24 -5.84
CA LYS A 111 -11.09 -0.36 -4.76
C LYS A 111 -9.94 0.36 -4.09
N VAL A 112 -10.23 1.57 -3.63
CA VAL A 112 -9.35 2.32 -2.72
C VAL A 112 -10.08 2.58 -1.41
N CYS A 113 -9.39 2.44 -0.29
CA CYS A 113 -9.92 2.75 1.03
C CYS A 113 -8.98 3.68 1.79
N GLY A 114 -9.57 4.54 2.61
CA GLY A 114 -8.88 5.23 3.68
C GLY A 114 -9.12 4.50 4.98
N ILE A 115 -8.06 4.17 5.70
CA ILE A 115 -8.07 3.43 6.95
C ILE A 115 -7.49 4.32 8.06
N ASP A 116 -8.15 4.29 9.21
CA ASP A 116 -7.67 4.91 10.45
C ASP A 116 -6.38 4.21 10.91
N PRO A 117 -5.25 4.92 11.04
CA PRO A 117 -3.98 4.31 11.44
C PRO A 117 -3.98 3.78 12.89
N GLU A 118 -4.78 4.37 13.78
CA GLU A 118 -4.80 4.02 15.20
C GLU A 118 -5.72 2.84 15.46
N LEU A 119 -6.93 2.88 14.89
CA LEU A 119 -7.97 1.89 15.17
C LEU A 119 -8.08 0.80 14.09
N GLY A 120 -7.46 1.01 12.92
CA GLY A 120 -7.57 0.10 11.78
C GLY A 120 -8.95 0.11 11.10
N GLY A 121 -9.85 1.01 11.51
CA GLY A 121 -11.21 1.13 10.97
C GLY A 121 -11.21 1.71 9.54
N THR A 122 -12.12 1.22 8.69
CA THR A 122 -12.30 1.81 7.34
C THR A 122 -13.07 3.12 7.46
N LEU A 123 -12.42 4.24 7.13
CA LEU A 123 -13.01 5.58 7.16
C LEU A 123 -13.89 5.83 5.92
N TRP A 124 -13.39 5.45 4.74
CA TRP A 124 -14.12 5.57 3.48
C TRP A 124 -13.68 4.52 2.47
N ARG A 125 -14.51 4.33 1.43
CA ARG A 125 -14.26 3.40 0.33
C ARG A 125 -14.69 3.99 -1.01
N ASN A 126 -13.83 3.85 -2.01
CA ASN A 126 -14.11 4.18 -3.40
C ASN A 126 -14.00 2.92 -4.27
N GLU A 127 -15.02 2.66 -5.10
CA GLU A 127 -15.10 1.47 -5.96
C GLU A 127 -14.48 1.66 -7.36
N LEU A 128 -13.75 2.76 -7.58
CA LEU A 128 -13.09 3.09 -8.85
C LEU A 128 -13.98 2.82 -10.07
N LYS A 129 -15.20 3.38 -10.06
CA LYS A 129 -16.25 3.05 -11.04
C LYS A 129 -15.74 3.08 -12.49
N GLY A 130 -15.68 1.90 -13.10
CA GLY A 130 -15.23 1.67 -14.47
C GLY A 130 -13.77 1.22 -14.62
N GLY A 131 -13.05 0.98 -13.51
CA GLY A 131 -11.65 0.54 -13.45
C GLY A 131 -11.47 -0.98 -13.42
N GLY A 132 -12.55 -1.75 -13.28
CA GLY A 132 -12.48 -3.22 -13.18
C GLY A 132 -12.12 -3.69 -11.78
N TYR A 133 -11.51 -4.87 -11.70
CA TYR A 133 -11.10 -5.54 -10.44
C TYR A 133 -9.58 -5.64 -10.29
N GLU A 134 -8.86 -4.87 -11.08
CA GLU A 134 -7.39 -4.91 -11.12
C GLU A 134 -6.78 -4.24 -9.89
N MET A 135 -5.48 -4.45 -9.70
CA MET A 135 -4.73 -3.84 -8.61
C MET A 135 -4.59 -2.32 -8.82
N PRO A 136 -5.09 -1.48 -7.90
CA PRO A 136 -4.89 -0.05 -8.00
C PRO A 136 -3.43 0.34 -7.70
N CYS A 137 -2.82 1.09 -8.63
CA CYS A 137 -1.55 1.78 -8.41
C CYS A 137 -1.84 3.14 -7.75
N LEU A 138 -1.28 3.38 -6.57
CA LEU A 138 -1.48 4.62 -5.81
C LEU A 138 -0.25 5.51 -5.93
N MET A 139 -0.44 6.82 -6.05
CA MET A 139 0.62 7.81 -6.03
C MET A 139 0.17 9.05 -5.28
N LEU A 140 1.02 9.49 -4.35
CA LEU A 140 0.89 10.78 -3.67
C LEU A 140 1.77 11.80 -4.39
N ASP A 141 1.30 13.03 -4.46
CA ASP A 141 2.04 14.15 -5.03
C ASP A 141 1.90 15.35 -4.10
N SER A 142 3.02 15.96 -3.71
CA SER A 142 3.05 17.12 -2.83
C SER A 142 2.35 18.34 -3.42
N SER A 143 2.19 18.40 -4.76
CA SER A 143 1.38 19.43 -5.44
C SER A 143 -0.12 19.24 -5.25
N THR A 144 -0.57 18.07 -4.78
CA THR A 144 -1.98 17.76 -4.51
C THR A 144 -2.14 17.15 -3.12
N PRO A 145 -1.87 17.89 -2.04
CA PRO A 145 -1.76 17.34 -0.69
C PRO A 145 -3.05 16.69 -0.17
N ASP A 146 -4.22 17.11 -0.68
CA ASP A 146 -5.53 16.57 -0.27
C ASP A 146 -6.05 15.46 -1.19
N ALA A 147 -5.21 14.93 -2.08
CA ALA A 147 -5.62 13.93 -3.04
C ALA A 147 -4.58 12.85 -3.31
N VAL A 148 -5.07 11.65 -3.60
CA VAL A 148 -4.30 10.54 -4.15
C VAL A 148 -4.63 10.35 -5.62
N LEU A 149 -3.60 10.17 -6.45
CA LEU A 149 -3.74 9.74 -7.83
C LEU A 149 -3.76 8.22 -7.89
N VAL A 150 -4.70 7.68 -8.65
CA VAL A 150 -4.94 6.23 -8.72
C VAL A 150 -5.04 5.79 -10.16
N GLY A 151 -4.21 4.83 -10.53
CA GLY A 151 -4.32 4.08 -11.78
C GLY A 151 -4.99 2.72 -11.52
N CYS A 152 -6.02 2.38 -12.30
CA CYS A 152 -6.66 1.06 -12.23
C CYS A 152 -7.40 0.80 -13.55
N GLY A 153 -7.25 -0.38 -14.15
CA GLY A 153 -7.85 -0.59 -15.45
C GLY A 153 -7.09 0.15 -16.52
N LYS A 154 -7.89 0.81 -17.35
CA LYS A 154 -7.47 1.73 -18.41
C LYS A 154 -7.79 3.16 -17.99
N ARG A 155 -7.80 3.44 -16.68
CA ARG A 155 -8.30 4.69 -16.11
C ARG A 155 -7.39 5.28 -15.06
N LEU A 156 -7.45 6.60 -14.97
CA LEU A 156 -6.91 7.41 -13.90
C LEU A 156 -8.03 8.01 -13.08
N TYR A 157 -7.78 8.16 -11.79
CA TYR A 157 -8.65 8.83 -10.84
C TYR A 157 -7.81 9.79 -10.00
N LYS A 158 -8.42 10.90 -9.61
CA LYS A 158 -7.97 11.70 -8.47
C LYS A 158 -9.02 11.60 -7.38
N ILE A 159 -8.62 11.17 -6.19
CA ILE A 159 -9.52 10.90 -5.08
C ILE A 159 -9.14 11.80 -3.92
N ASN A 160 -10.12 12.47 -3.33
CA ASN A 160 -9.93 13.25 -2.11
C ASN A 160 -9.63 12.31 -0.93
N ILE A 161 -8.52 12.52 -0.23
CA ILE A 161 -8.07 11.60 0.83
C ILE A 161 -8.92 11.67 2.10
N HIS A 162 -9.69 12.73 2.30
CA HIS A 162 -10.48 12.96 3.51
C HIS A 162 -11.81 12.21 3.48
N ASN A 163 -12.44 12.15 2.30
CA ASN A 163 -13.79 11.58 2.15
C ASN A 163 -13.90 10.47 1.08
N GLY A 164 -12.81 10.16 0.38
CA GLY A 164 -12.79 9.13 -0.65
C GLY A 164 -13.56 9.48 -1.93
N GLN A 165 -14.02 10.71 -2.11
CA GLN A 165 -14.75 11.11 -3.31
C GLN A 165 -13.82 11.27 -4.50
N THR A 166 -14.27 10.79 -5.66
CA THR A 166 -13.56 11.01 -6.93
C THR A 166 -13.72 12.46 -7.35
N ILE A 167 -12.61 13.20 -7.36
CA ILE A 167 -12.52 14.58 -7.86
C ILE A 167 -12.64 14.58 -9.38
N TRP A 168 -11.85 13.73 -10.06
CA TRP A 168 -11.96 13.51 -11.49
C TRP A 168 -11.57 12.09 -11.87
N LYS A 169 -11.99 11.65 -13.06
CA LYS A 169 -11.55 10.39 -13.67
C LYS A 169 -11.40 10.50 -15.18
N HIS A 170 -10.41 9.82 -15.74
CA HIS A 170 -10.13 9.79 -17.18
C HIS A 170 -9.94 8.36 -17.69
N LYS A 171 -10.41 8.09 -18.91
CA LYS A 171 -10.13 6.84 -19.63
C LYS A 171 -8.92 7.05 -20.53
N LEU A 172 -7.86 6.30 -20.30
CA LEU A 172 -6.60 6.38 -21.03
C LEU A 172 -6.64 5.62 -22.35
N SER A 173 -7.28 4.44 -22.39
CA SER A 173 -7.29 3.60 -23.58
C SER A 173 -8.67 3.04 -23.89
N LYS A 174 -9.01 3.03 -25.18
CA LYS A 174 -10.18 2.33 -25.73
C LYS A 174 -9.87 0.87 -26.12
N SER A 175 -8.60 0.47 -26.08
CA SER A 175 -8.20 -0.89 -26.45
C SER A 175 -8.93 -1.92 -25.59
N ILE A 176 -9.43 -2.98 -26.21
CA ILE A 176 -10.18 -4.03 -25.53
C ILE A 176 -9.24 -5.17 -25.12
N MET A 177 -8.33 -5.59 -26.01
CA MET A 177 -7.52 -6.80 -25.84
C MET A 177 -6.16 -6.60 -25.14
N ALA A 178 -5.74 -5.36 -24.86
CA ALA A 178 -4.45 -5.12 -24.21
C ALA A 178 -4.53 -5.30 -22.68
N PRO A 179 -3.45 -5.80 -22.03
CA PRO A 179 -3.31 -5.79 -20.57
C PRO A 179 -3.57 -4.40 -20.01
N SER A 180 -4.39 -4.31 -18.98
CA SER A 180 -4.67 -3.07 -18.28
C SER A 180 -3.82 -3.00 -17.02
N CYS A 181 -2.78 -2.17 -17.08
CA CYS A 181 -2.04 -1.73 -15.92
C CYS A 181 -1.67 -0.26 -16.17
N VAL A 182 -1.74 0.55 -15.14
CA VAL A 182 -1.38 1.96 -15.21
C VAL A 182 -0.23 2.19 -14.25
N THR A 183 0.92 2.59 -14.80
CA THR A 183 2.03 3.15 -14.04
C THR A 183 1.94 4.67 -14.11
N MET A 184 2.38 5.34 -13.05
CA MET A 184 2.33 6.79 -12.94
C MET A 184 3.66 7.29 -12.38
N ALA A 185 4.07 8.47 -12.85
CA ALA A 185 5.17 9.23 -12.29
C ALA A 185 4.91 10.71 -12.52
N THR A 186 5.29 11.54 -11.55
CA THR A 186 5.47 12.97 -11.75
C THR A 186 6.94 13.31 -11.62
N HIS A 187 7.32 14.50 -12.08
CA HIS A 187 8.68 15.00 -11.89
C HIS A 187 9.02 15.02 -10.39
N GLN A 188 8.11 15.51 -9.55
CA GLN A 188 8.33 15.62 -8.11
C GLN A 188 8.39 14.25 -7.42
N SER A 189 7.51 13.30 -7.76
CA SER A 189 7.57 11.95 -7.18
C SER A 189 8.88 11.24 -7.54
N SER A 190 9.36 11.43 -8.77
CA SER A 190 10.63 10.86 -9.25
C SER A 190 11.83 11.50 -8.55
N LEU A 191 11.83 12.82 -8.37
CA LEU A 191 12.87 13.51 -7.61
C LEU A 191 12.91 13.04 -6.16
N GLN A 192 11.76 12.94 -5.49
CA GLN A 192 11.69 12.47 -4.12
C GLN A 192 12.29 11.06 -4.01
N ALA A 193 11.87 10.12 -4.85
CA ALA A 193 12.38 8.76 -4.85
C ALA A 193 13.90 8.69 -5.10
N ALA A 194 14.42 9.53 -6.01
CA ALA A 194 15.85 9.60 -6.31
C ALA A 194 16.67 10.13 -5.12
N PHE A 195 16.17 11.15 -4.40
CA PHE A 195 16.87 11.76 -3.28
C PHE A 195 16.67 11.03 -1.94
N THR A 196 15.64 10.19 -1.80
CA THR A 196 15.43 9.38 -0.58
C THR A 196 16.16 8.04 -0.59
N TYR A 197 16.99 7.75 -1.60
CA TYR A 197 17.70 6.46 -1.77
C TYR A 197 16.77 5.24 -1.73
N THR A 198 15.49 5.40 -2.09
CA THR A 198 14.52 4.31 -2.09
C THR A 198 14.23 3.87 -3.52
N GLY A 199 14.60 2.63 -3.87
CA GLY A 199 14.02 1.94 -5.02
C GLY A 199 12.59 1.53 -4.70
N PHE A 200 11.65 2.48 -4.68
CA PHE A 200 10.30 2.24 -4.18
C PHE A 200 9.49 1.45 -5.21
N ASN A 201 9.27 0.16 -4.96
CA ASN A 201 8.19 -0.57 -5.61
C ASN A 201 7.55 -1.53 -4.60
N ASN A 202 6.58 -1.03 -3.83
CA ASN A 202 5.68 -1.83 -3.00
C ASN A 202 4.62 -2.57 -3.84
N ASN A 203 4.90 -2.85 -5.12
CA ASN A 203 3.97 -3.54 -6.00
C ASN A 203 4.31 -5.04 -6.05
N PRO A 204 3.71 -5.89 -5.20
CA PRO A 204 3.97 -7.34 -5.18
C PRO A 204 3.68 -8.01 -6.53
N VAL A 205 2.89 -7.38 -7.41
CA VAL A 205 2.54 -7.88 -8.75
C VAL A 205 3.78 -8.12 -9.62
N ALA A 206 4.88 -7.38 -9.42
CA ALA A 206 6.12 -7.60 -10.18
C ALA A 206 6.82 -8.94 -9.82
N GLN A 207 6.50 -9.55 -8.68
CA GLN A 207 7.11 -10.82 -8.24
C GLN A 207 6.27 -12.05 -8.62
N GLN A 208 4.93 -11.94 -8.68
CA GLN A 208 4.05 -13.08 -9.01
C GLN A 208 3.94 -13.38 -10.51
N SER A 209 4.20 -12.40 -11.39
CA SER A 209 4.01 -12.57 -12.84
C SER A 209 4.91 -13.64 -13.48
N ARG A 210 6.00 -14.06 -12.82
CA ARG A 210 6.92 -15.09 -13.38
C ARG A 210 6.47 -16.55 -13.19
N ARG A 211 5.52 -16.85 -12.29
CA ARG A 211 5.13 -18.26 -12.04
C ARG A 211 4.04 -18.79 -12.98
N HIS A 212 3.13 -17.95 -13.47
CA HIS A 212 2.08 -18.41 -14.39
C HIS A 212 2.57 -18.69 -15.83
N GLU A 213 3.76 -18.23 -16.20
CA GLU A 213 4.39 -18.56 -17.50
C GLU A 213 5.19 -19.87 -17.46
N GLN A 214 5.73 -20.28 -16.31
CA GLN A 214 6.50 -21.53 -16.20
C GLN A 214 5.61 -22.77 -16.10
N GLU A 215 4.44 -22.70 -15.47
CA GLU A 215 3.51 -23.85 -15.36
C GLU A 215 2.77 -24.16 -16.67
N ARG A 216 2.73 -23.23 -17.62
CA ARG A 216 2.17 -23.48 -18.97
C ARG A 216 3.14 -24.15 -19.93
N GLN A 217 4.44 -24.13 -19.64
CA GLN A 217 5.46 -24.78 -20.48
C GLN A 217 5.82 -26.19 -20.02
N SER A 218 5.41 -26.61 -18.81
CA SER A 218 5.68 -27.96 -18.27
C SER A 218 4.49 -28.92 -18.31
N GLY A 219 3.32 -28.49 -18.78
CA GLY A 219 2.09 -29.29 -18.84
C GLY A 219 1.74 -29.85 -20.23
N GLY A 220 2.64 -29.74 -21.21
CA GLY A 220 2.47 -30.29 -22.55
C GLY A 220 3.51 -31.36 -22.84
N GLY A 221 3.27 -32.57 -22.33
CA GLY A 221 4.00 -33.79 -22.64
C GLY A 221 3.03 -34.95 -22.73
#